data_AF-A8RTR3-F1
#
_entry.id   AF-A8RTR3-F1
#
_cell.length_a   1.000
_cell.length_b   1.000
_cell.length_c   1.000
_cell.angle_alpha   90.00
_cell.angle_beta   90.00
_cell.angle_gamma   90.00
#
_symmetry.space_group_name_H-M   'P 1'
#
loop_
_entity.id
_entity.type
_entity.pdbx_description
1 polymer ?
#
loop_
_entity_poly.entity_id
_entity_poly.type
_entity_poly.pdbx_seq_one_letter_code
_entity_poly.pdbx_strand_id
1 'polypeptide(L)'
;MLDICDVIFYRSLSLSIKEIKSIPGMCVEDVDHTLETNARRLEDQIRQMQMTLEKLQTRRSMVQRIMDLERTSFQVLRDLLPAMKLFSPEDRESLETYVQDPYQSSILIKPQQGQEIQYGIFLACPDYDLGNSVILRDQDAESRLYLKGLLKVNAQSPDCNNAGAFLEAAQSMGYGSGQLTGRYLLTACDGYRCDYYEAWLEIWDNG
;
A
#
# COMPACT_ATOMS: atom_id res chain seq x y z
N MET A 1 13.84 50.06 -19.63
CA MET A 1 13.01 50.06 -18.41
C MET A 1 12.04 48.91 -18.59
N LEU A 2 12.00 47.94 -17.66
CA LEU A 2 10.98 46.87 -17.72
C LEU A 2 9.61 47.53 -17.54
N ASP A 3 8.71 47.33 -18.50
CA ASP A 3 7.33 47.76 -18.35
C ASP A 3 6.70 46.92 -17.22
N ILE A 4 5.84 47.54 -16.42
CA ILE A 4 5.09 46.83 -15.38
C ILE A 4 4.23 45.71 -15.99
N CYS A 5 3.79 45.89 -17.24
CA CYS A 5 3.11 44.86 -18.03
C CYS A 5 3.98 43.62 -18.25
N ASP A 6 5.26 43.79 -18.61
CA ASP A 6 6.20 42.69 -18.81
C ASP A 6 6.48 41.95 -17.50
N VAL A 7 6.63 42.70 -16.40
CA VAL A 7 6.81 42.10 -15.07
C VAL A 7 5.60 41.26 -14.68
N ILE A 8 4.38 41.75 -14.88
CA ILE A 8 3.14 41.01 -14.62
C ILE A 8 3.08 39.76 -15.50
N PHE A 9 3.40 39.89 -16.80
CA PHE A 9 3.39 38.78 -17.74
C PHE A 9 4.38 37.67 -17.32
N TYR A 10 5.66 37.98 -17.15
CA TYR A 10 6.65 36.97 -16.77
C TYR A 10 6.40 36.39 -15.37
N ARG A 11 5.80 37.16 -14.47
CA ARG A 11 5.39 36.63 -13.17
C ARG A 11 4.25 35.62 -13.29
N SER A 12 3.31 35.83 -14.23
CA SER A 12 2.23 34.88 -14.52
C SER A 12 2.75 33.55 -15.08
N LEU A 13 3.90 33.57 -15.76
CA LEU A 13 4.63 32.38 -16.21
C LEU A 13 5.38 31.68 -15.07
N SER A 14 5.21 32.09 -13.82
CA SER A 14 5.89 31.52 -12.64
C SER A 14 7.41 31.72 -12.60
N LEU A 15 7.96 32.71 -13.30
CA LEU A 15 9.35 33.11 -13.12
C LEU A 15 9.51 33.85 -11.77
N SER A 16 10.68 33.69 -11.16
CA SER A 16 11.07 34.43 -9.95
C SER A 16 11.40 35.88 -10.28
N ILE A 17 11.29 36.76 -9.29
CA ILE A 17 11.66 38.19 -9.44
C ILE A 17 13.11 38.35 -9.89
N LYS A 18 14.00 37.42 -9.50
CA LYS A 18 15.40 37.43 -9.91
C LYS A 18 15.55 37.18 -11.41
N GLU A 19 14.87 36.17 -11.94
CA GLU A 19 14.90 35.84 -13.38
C GLU A 19 14.25 36.96 -14.21
N ILE A 20 13.13 37.52 -13.75
CA ILE A 20 12.46 38.63 -14.44
C ILE A 20 13.39 39.84 -14.58
N LYS A 21 14.16 40.15 -13.52
CA LYS A 21 15.10 41.28 -13.54
C LYS A 21 16.27 41.09 -14.51
N SER A 22 16.64 39.86 -14.86
CA SER A 22 17.73 39.59 -15.80
C SER A 22 17.30 39.64 -17.26
N ILE A 23 16.01 39.48 -17.57
CA ILE A 23 15.47 39.44 -18.94
C ILE A 23 15.89 40.64 -19.82
N PRO A 24 15.89 41.91 -19.35
CA PRO A 24 16.26 43.04 -20.20
C PRO A 24 17.71 43.03 -20.68
N GLY A 25 18.58 42.25 -20.03
CA GLY A 25 19.99 42.10 -20.40
C GLY A 25 20.29 40.82 -21.18
N MET A 26 19.28 39.98 -21.42
CA MET A 26 19.41 38.69 -22.13
C MET A 26 19.25 38.90 -23.65
N CYS A 27 19.94 38.08 -24.46
CA CYS A 27 19.60 37.95 -25.87
C CYS A 27 18.34 37.08 -26.05
N VAL A 28 17.81 37.00 -27.27
CA VAL A 28 16.58 36.25 -27.56
C VAL A 28 16.75 34.77 -27.21
N GLU A 29 17.93 34.21 -27.51
CA GLU A 29 18.29 32.82 -27.23
C GLU A 29 18.34 32.55 -25.70
N ASP A 30 18.86 33.48 -24.92
CA ASP A 30 18.92 33.36 -23.45
C ASP A 30 17.51 33.45 -22.82
N VAL A 31 16.63 34.29 -23.38
CA VAL A 31 15.23 34.38 -22.95
C VAL A 31 14.50 33.07 -23.28
N ASP A 32 14.65 32.55 -24.50
CA ASP A 32 14.05 31.28 -24.92
C ASP A 32 14.50 30.13 -24.00
N HIS A 33 15.80 30.03 -23.73
CA HIS A 33 16.34 29.03 -22.81
C HIS A 33 15.78 29.15 -21.38
N THR A 34 15.61 30.38 -20.89
CA THR A 34 15.00 30.64 -19.58
C THR A 34 13.54 30.17 -19.55
N LEU A 35 12.78 30.46 -20.59
CA LEU A 35 11.38 30.05 -20.71
C LEU A 35 11.26 28.52 -20.85
N GLU A 36 12.09 27.88 -21.67
CA GLU A 36 12.11 26.43 -21.84
C GLU A 36 12.46 25.71 -20.52
N THR A 37 13.47 26.19 -19.81
CA THR A 37 13.88 25.64 -18.51
C THR A 37 12.73 25.73 -17.50
N ASN A 38 12.03 26.87 -17.46
CA ASN A 38 10.89 27.05 -16.57
C ASN A 38 9.68 26.19 -16.98
N ALA A 39 9.43 26.01 -18.28
CA ALA A 39 8.40 25.11 -18.79
C ALA A 39 8.67 23.65 -18.35
N ARG A 40 9.90 23.15 -18.56
CA ARG A 40 10.30 21.80 -18.10
C ARG A 40 10.13 21.63 -16.58
N ARG A 41 10.50 22.65 -15.79
CA ARG A 41 10.30 22.65 -14.34
C ARG A 41 8.83 22.53 -13.96
N LEU A 42 7.94 23.25 -14.66
CA LEU A 42 6.49 23.16 -14.42
C LEU A 42 5.95 21.78 -14.81
N GLU A 43 6.40 21.20 -15.93
CA GLU A 43 6.04 19.84 -16.33
C GLU A 43 6.46 18.79 -15.29
N ASP A 44 7.67 18.90 -14.74
CA ASP A 44 8.14 18.03 -13.65
C ASP A 44 7.27 18.17 -12.39
N GLN A 45 6.91 19.40 -12.03
CA GLN A 45 6.02 19.65 -10.90
C GLN A 45 4.63 19.04 -11.13
N ILE A 46 4.08 19.15 -12.34
CA ILE A 46 2.80 18.52 -12.72
C ILE A 46 2.90 17.00 -12.57
N ARG A 47 3.96 16.38 -13.10
CA ARG A 47 4.19 14.93 -12.96
C ARG A 47 4.24 14.50 -11.50
N GLN A 48 4.98 15.22 -10.66
CA GLN A 48 5.07 14.92 -9.22
C GLN A 48 3.72 15.06 -8.50
N MET A 49 2.95 16.11 -8.82
CA MET A 49 1.62 16.31 -8.27
C MET A 49 0.65 15.20 -8.67
N GLN A 50 0.69 14.75 -9.93
CA GLN A 50 -0.10 13.62 -10.42
C GLN A 50 0.23 12.33 -9.66
N MET A 51 1.52 11.98 -9.55
CA MET A 51 1.95 10.81 -8.77
C MET A 51 1.52 10.90 -7.29
N THR A 52 1.58 12.09 -6.70
CA THR A 52 1.14 12.30 -5.31
C THR A 52 -0.38 12.11 -5.18
N LEU A 53 -1.16 12.61 -6.14
CA LEU A 53 -2.61 12.44 -6.16
C LEU A 53 -3.00 10.97 -6.27
N GLU A 54 -2.33 10.19 -7.11
CA GLU A 54 -2.55 8.73 -7.22
C GLU A 54 -2.29 8.02 -5.88
N LYS A 55 -1.17 8.33 -5.21
CA LYS A 55 -0.86 7.77 -3.87
C LYS A 55 -1.95 8.11 -2.84
N LEU A 56 -2.46 9.34 -2.86
CA LEU A 56 -3.56 9.76 -1.97
C LEU A 56 -4.87 9.01 -2.28
N GLN A 57 -5.20 8.83 -3.55
CA GLN A 57 -6.39 8.08 -3.97
C GLN A 57 -6.31 6.61 -3.53
N THR A 58 -5.16 5.97 -3.72
CA THR A 58 -4.90 4.60 -3.25
C THR A 58 -5.02 4.50 -1.74
N ARG A 59 -4.46 5.45 -0.98
CA ARG A 59 -4.63 5.46 0.48
C ARG A 59 -6.08 5.67 0.91
N ARG A 60 -6.83 6.50 0.20
CA ARG A 60 -8.25 6.72 0.49
C ARG A 60 -9.10 5.49 0.19
N SER A 61 -8.80 4.73 -0.85
CA SER A 61 -9.51 3.48 -1.15
C SER A 61 -9.27 2.41 -0.09
N MET A 62 -8.06 2.32 0.48
CA MET A 62 -7.75 1.45 1.61
C MET A 62 -8.56 1.82 2.87
N VAL A 63 -8.65 3.11 3.19
CA VAL A 63 -9.49 3.59 4.31
C VAL A 63 -10.95 3.20 4.08
N GLN A 64 -11.47 3.42 2.87
CA GLN A 64 -12.84 3.04 2.54
C GLN A 64 -13.03 1.52 2.68
N ARG A 65 -12.05 0.72 2.26
CA ARG A 65 -12.08 -0.74 2.40
C ARG A 65 -12.15 -1.18 3.85
N ILE A 66 -11.42 -0.53 4.75
CA ILE A 66 -11.51 -0.78 6.20
C ILE A 66 -12.94 -0.48 6.68
N MET A 67 -13.49 0.69 6.35
CA MET A 67 -14.85 1.07 6.77
C MET A 67 -15.91 0.08 6.27
N ASP A 68 -15.77 -0.43 5.04
CA ASP A 68 -16.69 -1.39 4.47
C ASP A 68 -16.58 -2.76 5.16
N LEU A 69 -15.35 -3.22 5.45
CA LEU A 69 -15.10 -4.47 6.17
C LEU A 69 -15.47 -4.38 7.66
N GLU A 70 -15.42 -3.21 8.30
CA GLU A 70 -15.92 -3.03 9.67
C GLU A 70 -17.44 -3.14 9.73
N ARG A 71 -18.15 -2.62 8.72
CA ARG A 71 -19.61 -2.65 8.65
C ARG A 71 -20.15 -4.02 8.26
N THR A 72 -19.36 -4.81 7.55
CA THR A 72 -19.79 -6.11 7.06
C THR A 72 -19.25 -7.21 7.94
N SER A 73 -20.11 -8.15 8.36
CA SER A 73 -19.66 -9.35 9.06
C SER A 73 -18.78 -10.23 8.16
N PHE A 74 -18.18 -11.26 8.74
CA PHE A 74 -17.38 -12.24 8.00
C PHE A 74 -18.12 -12.81 6.79
N GLN A 75 -17.44 -12.89 5.65
CA GLN A 75 -17.99 -13.37 4.39
C GLN A 75 -17.32 -14.66 3.97
N VAL A 76 -18.11 -15.69 3.69
CA VAL A 76 -17.62 -16.93 3.05
C VAL A 76 -17.55 -16.69 1.55
N LEU A 77 -16.37 -16.89 0.96
CA LEU A 77 -16.16 -16.75 -0.47
C LEU A 77 -15.09 -17.71 -0.99
N ARG A 78 -15.01 -17.84 -2.30
CA ARG A 78 -13.92 -18.53 -2.98
C ARG A 78 -12.94 -17.52 -3.55
N ASP A 79 -11.65 -17.72 -3.29
CA ASP A 79 -10.57 -16.83 -3.74
C ASP A 79 -9.36 -17.63 -4.22
N LEU A 80 -8.38 -16.93 -4.80
CA LEU A 80 -7.06 -17.42 -5.17
C LEU A 80 -6.01 -16.49 -4.58
N LEU A 81 -5.41 -16.90 -3.46
CA LEU A 81 -4.37 -16.11 -2.82
C LEU A 81 -3.01 -16.33 -3.50
N PRO A 82 -2.24 -15.26 -3.75
CA PRO A 82 -0.90 -15.37 -4.32
C PRO A 82 0.10 -15.89 -3.28
N ALA A 83 1.27 -16.31 -3.76
CA ALA A 83 2.38 -16.70 -2.91
C ALA A 83 2.87 -15.53 -2.04
N MET A 84 3.48 -15.87 -0.91
CA MET A 84 4.08 -14.92 0.02
C MET A 84 5.52 -15.30 0.31
N LYS A 85 6.44 -14.34 0.22
CA LYS A 85 7.80 -14.48 0.74
C LYS A 85 7.93 -13.84 2.13
N LEU A 86 8.83 -14.37 2.94
CA LEU A 86 9.20 -13.81 4.24
C LEU A 86 9.80 -12.43 4.04
N PHE A 87 9.33 -11.45 4.82
CA PHE A 87 9.95 -10.14 4.85
C PHE A 87 11.32 -10.24 5.53
N SER A 88 12.38 -9.81 4.84
CA SER A 88 13.71 -9.68 5.42
C SER A 88 14.18 -8.23 5.35
N PRO A 89 14.57 -7.61 6.46
CA PRO A 89 15.14 -6.25 6.44
C PRO A 89 16.52 -6.20 5.79
N GLU A 90 17.20 -7.34 5.62
CA GLU A 90 18.47 -7.45 4.90
C GLU A 90 18.27 -7.51 3.38
N ASP A 91 17.04 -7.80 2.92
CA ASP A 91 16.66 -7.80 1.52
C ASP A 91 16.23 -6.39 1.10
N ARG A 92 17.06 -5.75 0.27
CA ARG A 92 16.82 -4.41 -0.27
C ARG A 92 15.48 -4.32 -0.99
N GLU A 93 15.10 -5.36 -1.72
CA GLU A 93 13.86 -5.37 -2.50
C GLU A 93 12.62 -5.43 -1.58
N SER A 94 12.71 -6.19 -0.49
CA SER A 94 11.68 -6.23 0.55
C SER A 94 11.48 -4.87 1.21
N LEU A 95 12.57 -4.14 1.48
CA LEU A 95 12.51 -2.77 2.00
C LEU A 95 11.92 -1.79 0.98
N GLU A 96 12.36 -1.85 -0.28
CA GLU A 96 11.83 -0.99 -1.35
C GLU A 96 10.33 -1.21 -1.54
N THR A 97 9.87 -2.47 -1.52
CA THR A 97 8.45 -2.80 -1.60
C THR A 97 7.67 -2.26 -0.41
N TYR A 98 8.17 -2.42 0.82
CA TYR A 98 7.52 -1.87 2.01
C TYR A 98 7.39 -0.34 1.95
N VAL A 99 8.39 0.37 1.39
CA VAL A 99 8.37 1.84 1.30
C VAL A 99 7.51 2.33 0.13
N GLN A 100 7.57 1.66 -1.03
CA GLN A 100 6.93 2.13 -2.25
C GLN A 100 5.49 1.61 -2.41
N ASP A 101 5.22 0.36 -2.03
CA ASP A 101 3.90 -0.26 -2.05
C ASP A 101 3.61 -1.08 -0.77
N PRO A 102 3.27 -0.40 0.35
CA PRO A 102 2.89 -1.06 1.58
C PRO A 102 1.73 -2.06 1.44
N TYR A 103 0.92 -2.00 0.38
CA TYR A 103 -0.19 -2.92 0.15
C TYR A 103 0.26 -4.36 -0.12
N GLN A 104 1.49 -4.55 -0.60
CA GLN A 104 2.05 -5.90 -0.76
C GLN A 104 2.46 -6.50 0.59
N SER A 105 2.56 -5.68 1.64
CA SER A 105 2.88 -6.18 2.97
C SER A 105 1.76 -7.08 3.48
N SER A 106 2.15 -8.17 4.10
CA SER A 106 1.24 -9.23 4.51
C SER A 106 1.60 -9.78 5.88
N ILE A 107 0.62 -10.40 6.49
CA ILE A 107 0.73 -11.10 7.77
C ILE A 107 0.18 -12.51 7.59
N LEU A 108 0.88 -13.49 8.13
CA LEU A 108 0.42 -14.87 8.23
C LEU A 108 0.33 -15.19 9.73
N ILE A 109 -0.85 -15.60 10.17
CA ILE A 109 -1.10 -16.06 11.54
C ILE A 109 -1.48 -17.53 11.45
N LYS A 110 -0.82 -18.37 12.26
CA LYS A 110 -1.16 -19.80 12.42
C LYS A 110 -1.79 -20.01 13.80
N PRO A 111 -3.13 -19.87 13.93
CA PRO A 111 -3.75 -19.83 15.24
C PRO A 111 -3.67 -21.17 15.98
N GLN A 112 -3.65 -22.28 15.24
CA GLN A 112 -3.54 -23.64 15.76
C GLN A 112 -2.13 -23.99 16.28
N GLN A 113 -1.10 -23.19 15.95
CA GLN A 113 0.29 -23.40 16.36
C GLN A 113 0.73 -22.32 17.36
N GLY A 114 -0.13 -22.01 18.35
CA GLY A 114 0.19 -21.04 19.39
C GLY A 114 0.21 -19.58 18.91
N GLN A 115 -0.55 -19.26 17.86
CA GLN A 115 -0.58 -17.92 17.23
C GLN A 115 0.79 -17.46 16.72
N GLU A 116 1.54 -18.32 16.04
CA GLU A 116 2.75 -17.88 15.34
C GLU A 116 2.39 -16.80 14.30
N ILE A 117 3.01 -15.61 14.43
CA ILE A 117 2.82 -14.46 13.53
C ILE A 117 4.08 -14.28 12.68
N GLN A 118 3.91 -14.26 11.36
CA GLN A 118 4.99 -14.04 10.40
C GLN A 118 4.61 -12.91 9.46
N TYR A 119 5.57 -12.05 9.11
CA TYR A 119 5.37 -10.94 8.18
C TYR A 119 5.99 -11.26 6.83
N GLY A 120 5.28 -10.91 5.77
CA GLY A 120 5.69 -11.25 4.41
C GLY A 120 5.35 -10.20 3.39
N ILE A 121 5.65 -10.52 2.14
CA ILE A 121 5.29 -9.74 0.96
C ILE A 121 4.57 -10.66 -0.02
N PHE A 122 3.41 -10.23 -0.50
CA PHE A 122 2.71 -10.90 -1.59
C PHE A 122 3.50 -10.77 -2.89
N LEU A 123 3.64 -11.87 -3.61
CA LEU A 123 4.31 -11.90 -4.91
C LEU A 123 3.27 -11.69 -6.02
N ALA A 124 3.48 -10.67 -6.85
CA ALA A 124 2.58 -10.35 -7.96
C ALA A 124 2.68 -11.35 -9.13
N CYS A 125 3.81 -12.06 -9.27
CA CYS A 125 4.06 -13.02 -10.33
C CYS A 125 4.65 -14.33 -9.75
N PRO A 126 4.33 -15.51 -10.34
CA PRO A 126 4.91 -16.79 -9.93
C PRO A 126 6.42 -16.88 -10.21
N ASP A 127 6.89 -16.23 -11.27
CA ASP A 127 8.30 -16.26 -11.72
C ASP A 127 9.19 -15.23 -11.01
N TYR A 128 8.81 -14.82 -9.79
CA TYR A 128 9.60 -13.87 -9.01
C TYR A 128 10.95 -14.50 -8.65
N ASP A 129 12.06 -13.81 -8.92
CA ASP A 129 13.38 -14.27 -8.48
C ASP A 129 13.43 -14.23 -6.95
N LEU A 130 13.25 -15.42 -6.36
CA LEU A 130 13.20 -15.57 -4.92
C LEU A 130 14.57 -15.34 -4.28
N GLY A 131 15.67 -15.43 -5.03
CA GLY A 131 17.02 -15.36 -4.48
C GLY A 131 17.16 -16.26 -3.24
N ASN A 132 17.53 -15.67 -2.10
CA ASN A 132 17.62 -16.35 -0.79
C ASN A 132 16.35 -16.19 0.09
N SER A 133 15.25 -15.70 -0.48
CA SER A 133 14.02 -15.44 0.27
C SER A 133 13.30 -16.75 0.60
N VAL A 134 12.78 -16.85 1.82
CA VAL A 134 12.00 -18.01 2.26
C VAL A 134 10.54 -17.82 1.87
N ILE A 135 9.93 -18.80 1.21
CA ILE A 135 8.48 -18.81 0.97
C ILE A 135 7.77 -19.07 2.31
N LEU A 136 6.87 -18.16 2.69
CA LEU A 136 5.98 -18.33 3.84
C LEU A 136 4.73 -19.10 3.48
N ARG A 137 4.23 -18.89 2.26
CA ARG A 137 3.02 -19.49 1.74
C ARG A 137 3.13 -19.63 0.23
N ASP A 138 2.80 -20.80 -0.29
CA ASP A 138 2.67 -21.03 -1.73
C ASP A 138 1.38 -20.42 -2.29
N GLN A 139 1.38 -20.09 -3.57
CA GLN A 139 0.18 -19.67 -4.28
C GLN A 139 -0.88 -20.78 -4.24
N ASP A 140 -2.14 -20.39 -4.15
CA ASP A 140 -3.24 -21.33 -4.30
C ASP A 140 -3.23 -21.94 -5.70
N ALA A 141 -3.11 -23.27 -5.78
CA ALA A 141 -3.17 -24.01 -7.05
C ALA A 141 -4.58 -23.98 -7.68
N GLU A 142 -5.62 -23.86 -6.86
CA GLU A 142 -7.02 -23.79 -7.27
C GLU A 142 -7.82 -22.93 -6.29
N SER A 143 -9.01 -22.50 -6.69
CA SER A 143 -9.81 -21.59 -5.87
C SER A 143 -10.30 -22.25 -4.58
N ARG A 144 -9.86 -21.72 -3.45
CA ARG A 144 -10.14 -22.24 -2.10
C ARG A 144 -11.23 -21.44 -1.40
N LEU A 145 -11.86 -22.06 -0.40
CA LEU A 145 -12.85 -21.40 0.43
C LEU A 145 -12.17 -20.61 1.55
N TYR A 146 -12.59 -19.36 1.71
CA TYR A 146 -12.05 -18.45 2.70
C TYR A 146 -13.17 -17.77 3.48
N LEU A 147 -12.92 -17.56 4.77
CA LEU A 147 -13.67 -16.61 5.57
C LEU A 147 -12.95 -15.27 5.55
N LYS A 148 -13.53 -14.30 4.83
CA LYS A 148 -12.98 -12.97 4.64
C LYS A 148 -13.50 -11.97 5.67
N GLY A 149 -12.64 -11.12 6.19
CA GLY A 149 -13.00 -10.09 7.15
C GLY A 149 -11.89 -9.08 7.42
N LEU A 150 -12.12 -8.21 8.40
CA LEU A 150 -11.11 -7.27 8.88
C LEU A 150 -10.31 -7.86 10.05
N LEU A 151 -9.01 -7.98 9.87
CA LEU A 151 -8.07 -8.31 10.93
C LEU A 151 -7.49 -7.02 11.52
N LYS A 152 -7.56 -6.91 12.84
CA LYS A 152 -7.02 -5.82 13.65
C LYS A 152 -5.90 -6.39 14.52
N VAL A 153 -4.70 -5.85 14.38
CA VAL A 153 -3.51 -6.27 15.15
C VAL A 153 -2.99 -5.06 15.92
N ASN A 154 -2.69 -5.22 17.20
CA ASN A 154 -2.02 -4.16 17.95
C ASN A 154 -0.56 -4.02 17.49
N ALA A 155 -0.18 -2.83 17.03
CA ALA A 155 1.15 -2.58 16.46
C ALA A 155 2.30 -2.72 17.47
N GLN A 156 2.01 -2.64 18.78
CA GLN A 156 2.99 -2.80 19.86
C GLN A 156 3.00 -4.21 20.46
N SER A 157 1.93 -4.97 20.26
CA SER A 157 1.78 -6.32 20.82
C SER A 157 1.00 -7.18 19.83
N PRO A 158 1.67 -7.75 18.81
CA PRO A 158 1.00 -8.48 17.73
C PRO A 158 0.11 -9.64 18.20
N ASP A 159 0.41 -10.25 19.35
CA ASP A 159 -0.42 -11.29 19.99
C ASP A 159 -1.80 -10.77 20.41
N CYS A 160 -1.93 -9.46 20.64
CA CYS A 160 -3.21 -8.79 20.84
C CYS A 160 -3.86 -8.47 19.48
N ASN A 161 -4.53 -9.46 18.91
CA ASN A 161 -5.26 -9.35 17.64
C ASN A 161 -6.63 -10.05 17.71
N ASN A 162 -7.48 -9.82 16.70
CA ASN A 162 -8.81 -10.43 16.61
C ASN A 162 -8.86 -11.73 15.78
N ALA A 163 -7.74 -12.44 15.56
CA ALA A 163 -7.73 -13.69 14.80
C ALA A 163 -8.63 -14.77 15.45
N GLY A 164 -8.78 -14.76 16.78
CA GLY A 164 -9.71 -15.65 17.48
C GLY A 164 -11.16 -15.50 17.00
N ALA A 165 -11.61 -14.28 16.69
CA ALA A 165 -12.96 -14.04 16.19
C ALA A 165 -13.20 -14.68 14.80
N PHE A 166 -12.17 -14.79 13.96
CA PHE A 166 -12.26 -15.51 12.69
C PHE A 166 -12.48 -17.01 12.93
N LEU A 167 -11.76 -17.61 13.88
CA LEU A 167 -11.92 -19.03 14.22
C LEU A 167 -13.30 -19.32 14.81
N GLU A 168 -13.74 -18.51 15.76
CA GLU A 168 -15.07 -18.63 16.39
C GLU A 168 -16.17 -18.52 15.34
N ALA A 169 -16.06 -17.57 14.40
CA ALA A 169 -17.00 -17.42 13.31
C ALA A 169 -17.00 -18.64 12.38
N ALA A 170 -15.84 -19.13 11.94
CA ALA A 170 -15.74 -20.32 11.10
C ALA A 170 -16.37 -21.56 11.78
N GLN A 171 -16.05 -21.77 13.06
CA GLN A 171 -16.60 -22.87 13.85
C GLN A 171 -18.13 -22.75 14.01
N SER A 172 -18.64 -21.53 14.27
CA SER A 172 -20.09 -21.30 14.39
C SER A 172 -20.86 -21.60 13.10
N MET A 173 -20.19 -21.49 11.95
CA MET A 173 -20.72 -21.82 10.63
C MET A 173 -20.51 -23.30 10.25
N GLY A 174 -19.87 -24.10 11.11
CA GLY A 174 -19.62 -25.52 10.89
C GLY A 174 -18.34 -25.84 10.11
N TYR A 175 -17.49 -24.85 9.82
CA TYR A 175 -16.26 -25.05 9.06
C TYR A 175 -15.08 -25.45 9.94
N GLY A 176 -14.18 -26.25 9.36
CA GLY A 176 -12.80 -26.36 9.82
C GLY A 176 -12.02 -25.13 9.37
N SER A 177 -10.93 -24.81 10.06
CA SER A 177 -10.14 -23.60 9.82
C SER A 177 -8.65 -23.90 9.75
N GLY A 178 -7.92 -23.18 8.90
CA GLY A 178 -6.47 -23.30 8.73
C GLY A 178 -5.72 -22.03 9.13
N GLN A 179 -4.87 -21.57 8.23
CA GLN A 179 -4.05 -20.37 8.44
C GLN A 179 -4.85 -19.11 8.11
N LEU A 180 -4.55 -18.01 8.79
CA LEU A 180 -5.12 -16.70 8.54
C LEU A 180 -4.09 -15.83 7.82
N THR A 181 -4.41 -15.43 6.60
CA THR A 181 -3.56 -14.57 5.77
C THR A 181 -4.18 -13.19 5.72
N GLY A 182 -3.39 -12.14 5.95
CA GLY A 182 -3.82 -10.75 5.89
C GLY A 182 -2.98 -9.91 4.94
N ARG A 183 -3.63 -9.01 4.20
CA ARG A 183 -3.01 -7.96 3.40
C ARG A 183 -3.13 -6.62 4.13
N TYR A 184 -2.01 -5.95 4.30
CA TYR A 184 -1.96 -4.69 5.02
C TYR A 184 -2.74 -3.60 4.28
N LEU A 185 -3.56 -2.86 5.03
CA LEU A 185 -4.31 -1.71 4.52
C LEU A 185 -3.73 -0.42 5.08
N LEU A 186 -3.70 -0.29 6.40
CA LEU A 186 -3.33 0.95 7.08
C LEU A 186 -2.98 0.70 8.54
N THR A 187 -2.15 1.57 9.11
CA THR A 187 -1.99 1.73 10.55
C THR A 187 -2.71 2.99 10.98
N ALA A 188 -3.62 2.87 11.95
CA ALA A 188 -4.35 4.01 12.51
C ALA A 188 -4.50 3.86 14.03
N CYS A 189 -4.98 4.91 14.70
CA CYS A 189 -5.27 4.88 16.13
C CYS A 189 -6.77 4.69 16.37
N ASP A 190 -7.11 3.68 17.16
CA ASP A 190 -8.47 3.38 17.63
C ASP A 190 -8.39 3.05 19.13
N GLY A 191 -8.10 4.09 19.93
CA GLY A 191 -7.70 3.96 21.34
C GLY A 191 -6.24 3.50 21.56
N TYR A 192 -5.73 2.64 20.68
CA TYR A 192 -4.32 2.25 20.58
C TYR A 192 -3.88 2.19 19.11
N ARG A 193 -2.57 2.12 18.86
CA ARG A 193 -2.02 2.00 17.50
C ARG A 193 -2.31 0.61 16.96
N CYS A 194 -3.13 0.53 15.91
CA CYS A 194 -3.61 -0.71 15.33
C CYS A 194 -3.25 -0.79 13.84
N ASP A 195 -2.73 -1.94 13.44
CA ASP A 195 -2.52 -2.33 12.05
C ASP A 195 -3.76 -3.08 11.54
N TYR A 196 -4.33 -2.58 10.46
CA TYR A 196 -5.52 -3.09 9.82
C TYR A 196 -5.16 -3.88 8.58
N TYR A 197 -5.71 -5.08 8.47
CA TYR A 197 -5.50 -5.98 7.35
C TYR A 197 -6.85 -6.45 6.79
N GLU A 198 -6.95 -6.50 5.47
CA GLU A 198 -7.95 -7.36 4.82
C GLU A 198 -7.47 -8.80 4.97
N ALA A 199 -8.26 -9.68 5.56
CA ALA A 199 -7.81 -11.03 5.88
C ALA A 199 -8.74 -12.13 5.40
N TRP A 200 -8.13 -13.30 5.16
CA TRP A 200 -8.71 -14.52 4.66
C TRP A 200 -8.27 -15.68 5.54
N LEU A 201 -9.20 -16.28 6.28
CA LEU A 201 -8.99 -17.54 6.99
C LEU A 201 -9.30 -18.69 6.05
N GLU A 202 -8.35 -19.61 5.84
CA GLU A 202 -8.63 -20.86 5.14
C GLU A 202 -9.72 -21.63 5.88
N ILE A 203 -10.77 -22.04 5.16
CA ILE A 203 -11.85 -22.86 5.71
C ILE A 203 -12.18 -24.04 4.81
N TRP A 204 -12.71 -25.11 5.40
CA TRP A 204 -13.19 -26.30 4.68
C TRP A 204 -14.38 -26.92 5.40
N ASP A 205 -15.21 -27.65 4.66
CA ASP A 205 -16.32 -28.38 5.25
C ASP A 205 -15.81 -29.44 6.23
N ASN A 206 -16.27 -29.39 7.48
CA ASN A 206 -16.16 -30.54 8.37
C ASN A 206 -17.22 -31.54 7.93
N GLY A 207 -16.84 -32.51 7.10
CA GLY A 207 -17.76 -33.57 6.64
C GLY A 207 -18.50 -34.29 7.76
#